data_AF-A0A2G8LH81-F1
#
_entry.id   AF-A0A2G8LH81-F1
#
_cell.length_a   1.000
_cell.length_b   1.000
_cell.length_c   1.000
_cell.angle_alpha   90.00
_cell.angle_beta   90.00
_cell.angle_gamma   90.00
#
_symmetry.space_group_name_H-M   'P 1'
#
loop_
_entity.id
_entity.type
_entity.pdbx_description
1 polymer ?
#
loop_
_entity_poly.entity_id
_entity_poly.type
_entity_poly.pdbx_seq_one_letter_code
_entity_poly.pdbx_strand_id
1 'polypeptide(L)'
;MREDTPSGRALVRKEIMRLVNRMASGVGLKSQEDGLLRLKERFPRSFEDPCLYSDVAQILGSRTFRLVARRFIQELFQDVDYEELYQEAQCILGLQQDQAQQDKNS
;
A
#
# COMPACT_ATOMS: atom_id res chain seq x y z
N MET A 1 -9.86 15.21 11.06
CA MET A 1 -9.64 13.78 11.38
C MET A 1 -8.18 13.62 11.78
N ARG A 2 -7.90 12.98 12.91
CA ARG A 2 -6.54 12.63 13.35
C ARG A 2 -6.29 11.16 13.02
N GLU A 3 -5.28 10.87 12.19
CA GLU A 3 -4.93 9.49 11.80
C GLU A 3 -4.29 8.69 12.94
N ASP A 4 -3.83 9.38 13.99
CA ASP A 4 -3.03 8.78 15.07
C ASP A 4 -3.82 7.72 15.86
N THR A 5 -5.16 7.76 15.78
CA THR A 5 -6.01 6.77 16.41
C THR A 5 -6.20 5.54 15.51
N PRO A 6 -6.24 4.31 16.06
CA PRO A 6 -6.54 3.09 15.29
C PRO A 6 -7.84 3.20 14.48
N SER A 7 -8.87 3.82 15.06
CA SER A 7 -10.15 4.07 14.38
C SER A 7 -10.02 5.03 13.20
N GLY A 8 -9.17 6.05 13.32
CA GLY A 8 -8.87 6.98 12.22
C GLY A 8 -8.23 6.26 11.03
N ARG A 9 -7.22 5.42 11.27
CA ARG A 9 -6.58 4.61 10.23
C ARG A 9 -7.57 3.65 9.57
N ALA A 10 -8.42 2.99 10.35
CA ALA A 10 -9.45 2.10 9.82
C ALA A 10 -10.43 2.83 8.88
N LEU A 11 -10.81 4.07 9.21
CA LEU A 11 -11.66 4.89 8.35
C LEU A 11 -10.95 5.32 7.07
N VAL A 12 -9.68 5.70 7.13
CA VAL A 12 -8.87 6.02 5.95
C VAL A 12 -8.75 4.81 5.03
N ARG A 13 -8.40 3.64 5.57
CA ARG A 13 -8.36 2.37 4.83
C ARG A 13 -9.69 2.06 4.16
N LYS A 14 -10.80 2.17 4.90
CA LYS A 14 -12.15 1.95 4.36
C LYS A 14 -12.46 2.89 3.20
N GLU A 15 -12.05 4.16 3.31
CA GLU A 15 -12.27 5.14 2.27
C GLU A 15 -11.43 4.89 1.01
N ILE A 16 -10.14 4.55 1.17
CA ILE A 16 -9.27 4.14 0.05
C ILE A 16 -9.90 2.95 -0.68
N MET A 17 -10.28 1.91 0.06
CA MET A 17 -10.92 0.72 -0.49
C MET A 17 -12.23 1.04 -1.21
N ARG A 18 -13.04 1.98 -0.69
CA ARG A 18 -14.27 2.44 -1.32
C ARG A 18 -14.00 3.11 -2.67
N LEU A 19 -13.01 4.01 -2.74
CA LEU A 19 -12.64 4.72 -3.97
C LEU A 19 -12.09 3.75 -5.03
N VAL A 20 -11.17 2.86 -4.64
CA VAL A 20 -10.62 1.82 -5.54
C VAL A 20 -11.73 0.94 -6.12
N ASN A 21 -12.68 0.49 -5.28
CA ASN A 21 -13.83 -0.29 -5.77
C ASN A 21 -14.69 0.49 -6.76
N ARG A 22 -14.87 1.80 -6.58
CA ARG A 22 -15.64 2.64 -7.51
C ARG A 22 -14.93 2.81 -8.85
N MET A 23 -13.60 2.84 -8.86
CA MET A 23 -12.84 2.92 -10.12
C MET A 23 -13.06 1.70 -11.02
N ALA A 24 -13.40 0.54 -10.47
CA ALA A 24 -13.78 -0.65 -11.26
C ALA A 24 -15.05 -0.41 -12.11
N SER A 25 -16.00 0.40 -11.60
CA SER A 25 -17.23 0.73 -12.34
C SER A 25 -17.01 1.69 -13.51
N GLY A 26 -15.86 2.38 -13.57
CA GLY A 26 -15.55 3.37 -14.60
C GLY A 26 -16.33 4.69 -14.51
N VAL A 27 -17.29 4.81 -13.58
CA VAL A 27 -18.09 6.03 -13.39
C VAL A 27 -17.31 7.03 -12.54
N GLY A 28 -17.18 8.26 -13.04
CA GLY A 28 -16.56 9.36 -12.28
C GLY A 28 -15.09 9.12 -11.94
N LEU A 29 -14.34 8.47 -12.86
CA LEU A 29 -12.94 8.06 -12.66
C LEU A 29 -12.06 9.20 -12.13
N LYS A 30 -12.11 10.36 -12.79
CA LYS A 30 -11.38 11.58 -12.39
C LYS A 30 -11.65 11.99 -10.94
N SER A 31 -12.91 11.94 -10.52
CA SER A 31 -13.30 12.27 -9.13
C SER A 31 -12.78 11.24 -8.13
N GLN A 32 -12.65 9.97 -8.52
CA GLN A 32 -12.07 8.95 -7.64
C GLN A 32 -10.54 9.10 -7.55
N GLU A 33 -9.88 9.41 -8.67
CA GLU A 33 -8.45 9.71 -8.73
C GLU A 33 -8.10 10.90 -7.83
N ASP A 34 -8.81 12.02 -7.99
CA ASP A 34 -8.61 13.22 -7.18
C ASP A 34 -8.85 12.93 -5.68
N GLY A 35 -9.82 12.06 -5.36
CA GLY A 35 -10.07 11.62 -3.99
C GLY A 35 -8.91 10.82 -3.40
N LEU A 36 -8.33 9.90 -4.17
CA LEU A 36 -7.18 9.09 -3.76
C LEU A 36 -5.92 9.94 -3.60
N LEU A 37 -5.68 10.90 -4.51
CA LEU A 37 -4.55 11.83 -4.39
C LEU A 37 -4.66 12.68 -3.12
N ARG A 38 -5.84 13.23 -2.81
CA ARG A 38 -6.07 13.98 -1.56
C ARG A 38 -5.83 13.14 -0.30
N LEU A 39 -6.18 11.84 -0.35
CA LEU A 39 -5.88 10.93 0.75
C LEU A 39 -4.37 10.66 0.86
N LYS A 40 -3.67 10.48 -0.26
CA LYS A 40 -2.21 10.28 -0.27
C LYS A 40 -1.46 11.52 0.25
N GLU A 41 -1.87 12.71 -0.17
CA GLU A 41 -1.31 13.98 0.34
C GLU A 41 -1.49 14.14 1.85
N ARG A 42 -2.66 13.72 2.37
CA ARG A 42 -3.01 13.92 3.78
C ARG A 42 -2.50 12.82 4.70
N PHE A 43 -2.43 11.58 4.20
CA PHE A 43 -2.15 10.37 4.97
C PHE A 43 -1.15 9.47 4.20
N PRO A 44 0.07 9.97 3.90
CA PRO A 44 1.03 9.27 3.03
C PRO A 44 1.40 7.88 3.57
N ARG A 45 1.55 7.75 4.90
CA ARG A 45 1.84 6.49 5.59
C ARG A 45 0.83 5.38 5.32
N SER A 46 -0.42 5.74 5.03
CA SER A 46 -1.43 4.73 4.68
C SER A 46 -1.10 4.06 3.34
N PHE A 47 -0.47 4.77 2.40
CA PHE A 47 -0.06 4.27 1.09
C PHE A 47 1.30 3.56 1.13
N GLU A 48 1.99 3.56 2.27
CA GLU A 48 3.22 2.82 2.52
C GLU A 48 2.95 1.46 3.19
N ASP A 49 1.70 1.16 3.57
CA ASP A 49 1.32 -0.10 4.23
C ASP A 49 1.24 -1.27 3.22
N PRO A 50 2.14 -2.29 3.30
CA PRO A 50 2.10 -3.47 2.45
C PRO A 50 0.78 -4.25 2.53
N CYS A 51 0.15 -4.27 3.72
CA CYS A 51 -1.13 -4.94 3.93
C CYS A 51 -2.26 -4.19 3.21
N LEU A 52 -2.21 -2.86 3.13
CA LEU A 52 -3.18 -2.09 2.34
C LEU A 52 -3.03 -2.39 0.85
N TYR A 53 -1.80 -2.39 0.36
CA TYR A 53 -1.55 -2.71 -1.04
C TYR A 53 -2.02 -4.13 -1.39
N SER A 54 -1.83 -5.11 -0.50
CA SER A 54 -2.33 -6.48 -0.70
C SER A 54 -3.85 -6.54 -0.89
N ASP A 55 -4.60 -5.82 -0.04
CA ASP A 55 -6.05 -5.68 -0.13
C ASP A 55 -6.49 -5.03 -1.47
N VAL A 56 -5.77 -3.98 -1.88
CA VAL A 56 -6.01 -3.29 -3.16
C VAL A 56 -5.69 -4.20 -4.35
N ALA A 57 -4.60 -4.97 -4.29
CA ALA A 57 -4.21 -5.94 -5.30
C ALA A 57 -5.26 -7.06 -5.43
N GLN A 58 -5.85 -7.51 -4.32
CA GLN A 58 -6.97 -8.46 -4.34
C GLN A 58 -8.18 -7.89 -5.09
N ILE A 59 -8.51 -6.60 -4.90
CA ILE A 59 -9.59 -5.95 -5.67
C ILE A 59 -9.21 -5.89 -7.16
N LEU A 60 -7.98 -5.48 -7.48
CA LEU A 60 -7.48 -5.40 -8.86
C LEU A 60 -7.50 -6.76 -9.57
N GLY A 61 -7.26 -7.86 -8.86
CA GLY A 61 -7.28 -9.22 -9.39
C GLY A 61 -8.70 -9.80 -9.53
N SER A 62 -9.63 -9.40 -8.67
CA SER A 62 -11.00 -9.94 -8.63
C SER A 62 -12.02 -9.19 -9.49
N ARG A 63 -11.67 -8.00 -10.01
CA ARG A 63 -12.58 -7.16 -10.79
C ARG A 63 -11.96 -6.67 -12.09
N THR A 64 -12.81 -6.31 -13.05
CA THR A 64 -12.38 -5.70 -14.30
C THR A 64 -12.13 -4.21 -14.11
N PHE A 65 -10.93 -3.76 -14.45
CA PHE A 65 -10.54 -2.35 -14.45
C PHE A 65 -10.15 -1.91 -15.87
N ARG A 66 -10.43 -0.64 -16.19
CA ARG A 66 -9.81 0.01 -17.36
C ARG A 66 -8.30 0.09 -17.14
N LEU A 67 -7.51 -0.05 -18.20
CA LEU A 67 -6.05 -0.05 -18.12
C LEU A 67 -5.50 1.20 -17.42
N VAL A 68 -6.05 2.38 -17.74
CA VAL A 68 -5.65 3.66 -17.14
C VAL A 68 -5.89 3.66 -15.62
N ALA A 69 -7.06 3.20 -15.18
CA ALA A 69 -7.39 3.10 -13.76
C ALA A 69 -6.45 2.13 -13.02
N ARG A 70 -6.16 0.97 -13.63
CA ARG A 70 -5.24 -0.02 -13.05
C ARG A 70 -3.83 0.54 -12.91
N ARG A 71 -3.31 1.25 -13.93
CA ARG A 71 -1.99 1.90 -13.89
C ARG A 71 -1.93 2.95 -12.79
N PHE A 72 -2.91 3.86 -12.74
CA PHE A 72 -2.98 4.87 -11.70
C PHE A 72 -2.97 4.27 -10.28
N ILE A 73 -3.77 3.23 -10.04
CA ILE A 73 -3.80 2.56 -8.72
C ILE A 73 -2.43 1.95 -8.40
N GLN A 74 -1.76 1.33 -9.37
CA GLN A 74 -0.43 0.75 -9.17
C GLN A 74 0.63 1.82 -8.86
N GLU A 75 0.62 2.94 -9.61
CA GLU A 75 1.54 4.07 -9.40
C GLU A 75 1.35 4.73 -8.02
N LEU A 76 0.15 4.69 -7.44
CA LEU A 76 -0.09 5.21 -6.08
C LEU A 76 0.73 4.50 -5.00
N PHE A 77 1.03 3.21 -5.19
CA PHE A 77 1.73 2.34 -4.23
C PHE A 77 3.14 1.95 -4.71
N GLN A 78 3.71 2.66 -5.69
CA GLN A 78 5.01 2.31 -6.24
C GLN A 78 6.17 2.51 -5.25
N ASP A 79 6.03 3.46 -4.32
CA ASP A 79 7.06 3.80 -3.33
C ASP A 79 6.86 3.06 -1.99
N VAL A 80 6.09 1.96 -1.97
CA VAL A 80 5.95 1.13 -0.77
C VAL A 80 7.28 0.46 -0.46
N ASP A 81 7.79 0.68 0.75
CA ASP A 81 8.95 -0.02 1.27
C ASP A 81 8.54 -1.39 1.85
N TYR A 82 9.17 -2.46 1.35
CA TYR A 82 8.95 -3.84 1.81
C TYR A 82 10.14 -4.37 2.61
N GLU A 83 11.09 -3.53 2.99
CA GLU A 83 12.31 -3.92 3.69
C GLU A 83 12.03 -4.74 4.95
N GLU A 84 11.07 -4.34 5.79
CA GLU A 84 10.68 -5.10 6.99
C GLU A 84 10.19 -6.52 6.64
N LEU A 85 9.38 -6.66 5.59
CA LEU A 85 8.90 -7.95 5.10
C LEU A 85 10.05 -8.81 4.55
N TYR A 86 10.99 -8.20 3.83
CA TYR A 86 12.16 -8.90 3.30
C TYR A 86 13.11 -9.34 4.41
N GLN A 87 13.32 -8.50 5.43
CA GLN A 87 14.12 -8.83 6.61
C GLN A 87 13.50 -10.01 7.36
N GLU A 88 12.20 -9.97 7.64
CA GLU A 88 11.49 -11.08 8.29
C GLU A 88 11.64 -12.39 7.48
N ALA A 89 11.48 -12.33 6.16
CA ALA A 89 11.69 -13.49 5.28
C ALA A 89 13.14 -14.02 5.36
N GLN A 90 14.15 -13.14 5.40
CA GLN A 90 15.55 -13.53 5.56
C GLN A 90 15.81 -14.19 6.93
N CYS A 91 15.19 -13.69 8.01
CA CYS A 91 15.26 -14.32 9.33
C CYS A 91 14.73 -15.76 9.29
N ILE A 92 13.52 -15.95 8.73
CA ILE A 92 12.84 -17.25 8.67
C ILE A 92 13.65 -18.26 7.84
N LEU A 93 14.25 -17.81 6.74
CA LEU A 93 15.09 -18.64 5.88
C LEU A 93 16.49 -18.89 6.44
N GLY A 94 16.87 -18.25 7.56
CA GLY A 94 18.19 -18.39 8.16
C GLY A 94 19.32 -17.71 7.38
N LEU A 95 18.99 -16.75 6.50
CA LEU A 95 19.94 -16.07 5.61
C LEU A 95 20.70 -14.92 6.30
N GLN A 96 20.28 -14.51 7.51
CA GLN A 96 20.92 -13.44 8.30
C GLN A 96 22.13 -13.89 9.14
N GLN A 97 22.76 -15.03 8.85
CA GLN A 97 23.78 -15.61 9.73
C GLN A 97 25.18 -14.95 9.76
N ASP A 98 25.48 -13.89 9.00
CA ASP A 98 26.89 -13.46 8.85
C ASP A 98 27.26 -11.99 9.11
N GLN A 99 26.35 -11.08 9.49
CA GLN A 99 26.77 -9.69 9.79
C GLN A 99 27.33 -9.51 11.22
N ALA A 100 27.14 -10.46 12.14
CA ALA A 100 27.69 -10.38 13.50
C ALA A 100 29.15 -10.88 13.62
N GLN A 101 29.71 -11.49 12.57
CA GLN A 101 31.06 -12.07 12.59
C GLN A 101 32.15 -11.16 11.97
N GLN A 102 31.78 -10.08 11.28
CA GLN A 102 32.73 -9.17 10.60
C GLN A 102 33.28 -8.04 11.49
N ASP A 103 32.61 -7.69 12.59
CA ASP A 103 33.06 -6.62 13.52
C ASP A 103 33.96 -7.11 14.67
N LYS A 104 34.33 -8.40 14.72
CA LYS A 104 35.27 -8.93 15.72
C LYS A 104 36.70 -9.09 15.22
N ASN A 105 37.00 -8.67 14.00
CA ASN A 105 38.31 -8.87 13.37
C ASN A 105 38.93 -7.60 12.75
N SER A 106 38.54 -6.42 13.24
CA SER A 106 39.27 -5.14 13.02
C SER A 106 39.76 -4.58 14.35
#